data_AF-A7SSA8-F1
#
_entry.id   AF-A7SSA8-F1
#
_cell.length_a   1.000
_cell.length_b   1.000
_cell.length_c   1.000
_cell.angle_alpha   90.00
_cell.angle_beta   90.00
_cell.angle_gamma   90.00
#
_symmetry.space_group_name_H-M   'P 1'
#
loop_
_entity.id
_entity.type
_entity.pdbx_description
1 polymer ?
#
loop_
_entity_poly.entity_id
_entity_poly.type
_entity_poly.pdbx_seq_one_letter_code
_entity_poly.pdbx_strand_id
1 'polypeptide(L)'
;SAFPSGELPALNFAFHCKDSVSTDYPYLLRCPEIENGIKECQKMGKKVLISVGGATGDGTLPSPAKAKELANTFYDLFLGGSRFDGTTNLRPFGRLVMVGIDLNIQAGSGQYYEHLIREMRRLMDADLSREYLITGAPQCPYPDHYLGPGAGTELVDHLYIQFYNNFCHTGAGNDFYKSLNKWLDFANKRYPRGPLIFVGLPAATGGASDAQF
;
A
#
# COMPACT_ATOMS: atom_id res chain seq x y z
N SER A 1 0.89 5.99 10.33
CA SER A 1 1.55 7.19 10.87
C SER A 1 3.01 7.14 10.50
N ALA A 2 3.61 8.22 9.99
CA ALA A 2 5.06 8.28 9.84
C ALA A 2 5.69 8.74 11.15
N PHE A 3 6.86 8.18 11.47
CA PHE A 3 7.36 8.11 12.83
C PHE A 3 8.67 8.90 12.99
N PRO A 4 8.92 9.52 14.18
CA PRO A 4 10.25 9.96 14.59
C PRO A 4 11.29 8.82 14.46
N SER A 5 12.59 9.16 14.41
CA SER A 5 13.66 8.14 14.29
C SER A 5 13.55 7.06 15.36
N GLY A 6 13.48 5.79 14.93
CA GLY A 6 13.46 4.62 15.82
C GLY A 6 12.07 4.04 16.12
N GLU A 7 10.99 4.70 15.71
CA GLU A 7 9.63 4.19 15.87
C GLU A 7 9.21 3.32 14.65
N LEU A 8 8.58 2.17 14.92
CA LEU A 8 8.16 1.18 13.92
C LEU A 8 6.67 1.35 13.55
N PRO A 9 6.25 0.88 12.36
CA PRO A 9 4.86 1.01 11.92
C PRO A 9 3.87 0.36 12.89
N ALA A 10 2.78 1.07 13.18
CA ALA A 10 1.62 0.53 13.87
C ALA A 10 0.77 -0.32 12.91
N LEU A 11 0.24 -1.44 13.41
CA LEU A 11 -0.63 -2.34 12.67
C LEU A 11 -2.02 -2.40 13.32
N ASN A 12 -3.03 -2.52 12.47
CA ASN A 12 -4.41 -2.73 12.90
C ASN A 12 -5.08 -3.71 11.94
N PHE A 13 -5.40 -4.90 12.45
CA PHE A 13 -6.17 -5.92 11.73
C PHE A 13 -7.49 -6.20 12.46
N ALA A 14 -8.10 -5.13 13.01
CA ALA A 14 -9.28 -5.18 13.84
C ALA A 14 -9.16 -6.23 14.95
N PHE A 15 -10.09 -7.18 15.03
CA PHE A 15 -10.10 -8.22 16.05
C PHE A 15 -9.25 -9.45 15.70
N HIS A 16 -8.64 -9.50 14.51
CA HIS A 16 -7.89 -10.66 14.01
C HIS A 16 -6.45 -10.75 14.54
N CYS A 17 -5.92 -9.68 15.14
CA CYS A 17 -4.59 -9.68 15.74
C CYS A 17 -4.48 -8.53 16.74
N LYS A 18 -3.95 -8.82 17.95
CA LYS A 18 -3.91 -7.85 19.05
C LYS A 18 -2.61 -7.87 19.84
N ASP A 19 -1.87 -8.98 19.81
CA ASP A 19 -0.64 -9.13 20.59
C ASP A 19 0.51 -8.39 19.91
N SER A 20 1.30 -7.64 20.68
CA SER A 20 2.48 -6.95 20.17
C SER A 20 3.65 -7.92 19.96
N VAL A 21 4.58 -7.57 19.06
CA VAL A 21 5.84 -8.33 18.88
C VAL A 21 6.78 -8.17 20.08
N SER A 22 6.67 -7.06 20.81
CA SER A 22 7.45 -6.73 22.00
C SER A 22 6.74 -5.68 22.84
N THR A 23 7.07 -5.57 24.12
CA THR A 23 6.66 -4.47 25.01
C THR A 23 7.22 -3.13 24.56
N ASP A 24 8.39 -3.12 23.91
CA ASP A 24 9.03 -1.90 23.39
C ASP A 24 8.32 -1.35 22.13
N TYR A 25 7.56 -2.21 21.45
CA TYR A 25 6.83 -1.89 20.22
C TYR A 25 5.36 -2.29 20.34
N PRO A 26 4.57 -1.63 21.21
CA PRO A 26 3.22 -2.07 21.56
C PRO A 26 2.23 -2.05 20.38
N TYR A 27 2.52 -1.30 19.33
CA TYR A 27 1.65 -1.17 18.16
C TYR A 27 2.12 -2.00 16.94
N LEU A 28 3.29 -2.63 17.02
CA LEU A 28 3.74 -3.57 16.01
C LEU A 28 3.28 -4.96 16.44
N LEU A 29 2.40 -5.58 15.66
CA LEU A 29 1.67 -6.77 16.08
C LEU A 29 2.33 -8.08 15.64
N ARG A 30 2.16 -9.15 16.43
CA ARG A 30 2.52 -10.54 16.13
C ARG A 30 1.27 -11.31 15.73
N CYS A 31 1.15 -11.70 14.46
CA CYS A 31 -0.11 -12.21 13.91
C CYS A 31 0.03 -13.62 13.29
N PRO A 32 0.15 -14.69 14.09
CA PRO A 32 0.38 -16.05 13.59
C PRO A 32 -0.80 -16.61 12.78
N GLU A 33 -2.04 -16.27 13.14
CA GLU A 33 -3.23 -16.72 12.39
C GLU A 33 -3.28 -16.08 11.00
N ILE A 34 -2.99 -14.78 10.91
CA ILE A 34 -2.88 -14.06 9.63
C ILE A 34 -1.72 -14.64 8.81
N GLU A 35 -0.55 -14.88 9.43
CA GLU A 35 0.59 -15.54 8.78
C GLU A 35 0.18 -16.87 8.13
N ASN A 36 -0.56 -17.72 8.85
CA ASN A 36 -1.05 -19.00 8.32
C ASN A 36 -2.04 -18.79 7.16
N GLY A 37 -2.96 -17.84 7.28
CA GLY A 37 -3.89 -17.49 6.20
C GLY A 37 -3.15 -17.02 4.93
N ILE A 38 -2.11 -16.20 5.07
CA ILE A 38 -1.28 -15.76 3.94
C ILE A 38 -0.61 -16.96 3.26
N LYS A 39 -0.05 -17.91 4.03
CA LYS A 39 0.57 -19.13 3.48
C LYS A 39 -0.43 -19.95 2.66
N GLU A 40 -1.64 -20.13 3.16
CA GLU A 40 -2.69 -20.87 2.42
C GLU A 40 -3.10 -20.14 1.13
N CYS A 41 -3.29 -18.81 1.19
CA CYS A 41 -3.54 -17.99 0.01
C CYS A 41 -2.43 -18.14 -1.05
N GLN A 42 -1.16 -18.08 -0.62
CA GLN A 42 -0.01 -18.22 -1.52
C GLN A 42 0.08 -19.63 -2.12
N LYS A 43 -0.21 -20.69 -1.35
CA LYS A 43 -0.32 -22.07 -1.89
C LYS A 43 -1.38 -22.20 -2.98
N MET A 44 -2.45 -21.41 -2.89
CA MET A 44 -3.51 -21.33 -3.91
C MET A 44 -3.17 -20.36 -5.07
N GLY A 45 -1.94 -19.89 -5.16
CA GLY A 45 -1.48 -18.98 -6.21
C GLY A 45 -2.01 -17.55 -6.08
N LYS A 46 -2.51 -17.15 -4.89
CA LYS A 46 -3.00 -15.78 -4.66
C LYS A 46 -1.86 -14.87 -4.20
N LYS A 47 -1.84 -13.65 -4.72
CA LYS A 47 -0.93 -12.59 -4.27
C LYS A 47 -1.53 -11.90 -3.05
N VAL A 48 -0.76 -11.76 -1.98
CA VAL A 48 -1.17 -11.07 -0.75
C VAL A 48 -0.16 -9.97 -0.45
N LEU A 49 -0.64 -8.72 -0.39
CA LEU A 49 0.15 -7.52 -0.18
C LEU A 49 -0.23 -6.90 1.17
N ILE A 50 0.71 -6.22 1.82
CA ILE A 50 0.42 -5.41 3.01
C ILE A 50 0.01 -4.01 2.57
N SER A 51 -1.19 -3.57 2.98
CA SER A 51 -1.67 -2.22 2.68
C SER A 51 -1.24 -1.23 3.75
N VAL A 52 -0.82 -0.05 3.32
CA VAL A 52 -0.33 1.06 4.15
C VAL A 52 -1.31 2.21 4.06
N GLY A 53 -1.69 2.76 5.22
CA GLY A 53 -2.64 3.87 5.32
C GLY A 53 -4.02 3.41 5.79
N GLY A 54 -5.01 3.56 4.94
CA GLY A 54 -6.43 3.40 5.25
C GLY A 54 -7.06 4.68 5.81
N ALA A 55 -8.39 4.67 5.98
CA ALA A 55 -9.18 5.85 6.36
C ALA A 55 -8.78 6.49 7.70
N THR A 56 -8.16 5.73 8.61
CA THR A 56 -7.74 6.21 9.94
C THR A 56 -6.23 6.46 10.03
N GLY A 57 -5.47 6.17 8.97
CA GLY A 57 -4.02 6.30 8.97
C GLY A 57 -3.56 7.70 8.57
N ASP A 58 -2.65 8.30 9.34
CA ASP A 58 -1.94 9.49 8.89
C ASP A 58 -0.82 9.10 7.90
N GLY A 59 -0.99 9.56 6.65
CA GLY A 59 -0.04 9.40 5.54
C GLY A 59 1.01 10.50 5.43
N THR A 60 1.14 11.39 6.41
CA THR A 60 2.15 12.47 6.34
C THR A 60 3.57 11.90 6.43
N LEU A 61 4.38 12.07 5.39
CA LEU A 61 5.81 11.80 5.44
C LEU A 61 6.58 13.08 5.82
N PRO A 62 7.47 13.08 6.84
CA PRO A 62 8.10 14.32 7.31
C PRO A 62 9.16 14.89 6.36
N SER A 63 9.86 14.02 5.64
CA SER A 63 10.97 14.41 4.75
C SER A 63 11.30 13.29 3.75
N PRO A 64 12.06 13.60 2.69
CA PRO A 64 12.61 12.59 1.77
C PRO A 64 13.41 11.49 2.48
N ALA A 65 14.19 11.86 3.50
CA ALA A 65 15.00 10.90 4.26
C ALA A 65 14.11 9.93 5.06
N LYS A 66 13.05 10.46 5.69
CA LYS A 66 12.10 9.64 6.44
C LYS A 66 11.24 8.75 5.56
N ALA A 67 10.91 9.20 4.36
CA ALA A 67 10.24 8.39 3.33
C ALA A 67 11.09 7.17 2.93
N LYS A 68 12.40 7.37 2.72
CA LYS A 68 13.33 6.27 2.41
C LYS A 68 13.56 5.34 3.60
N GLU A 69 13.69 5.89 4.81
CA GLU A 69 13.80 5.09 6.04
C GLU A 69 12.58 4.19 6.21
N LEU A 70 11.38 4.72 5.99
CA LEU A 70 10.14 3.95 6.05
C LEU A 70 10.09 2.85 4.99
N ALA A 71 10.54 3.11 3.75
CA ALA A 71 10.65 2.08 2.72
C ALA A 71 11.57 0.92 3.14
N ASN A 72 12.74 1.23 3.70
CA ASN A 72 13.66 0.22 4.21
C ASN A 72 13.03 -0.57 5.37
N THR A 73 12.33 0.10 6.29
CA THR A 73 11.61 -0.54 7.39
C THR A 73 10.52 -1.49 6.91
N PHE A 74 9.72 -1.10 5.90
CA PHE A 74 8.71 -2.01 5.31
C PHE A 74 9.36 -3.22 4.63
N TYR A 75 10.45 -2.99 3.90
CA TYR A 75 11.19 -4.08 3.25
C TYR A 75 11.72 -5.10 4.27
N ASP A 76 12.26 -4.64 5.39
CA ASP A 76 12.79 -5.49 6.47
C ASP A 76 11.72 -6.17 7.33
N LEU A 77 10.55 -5.56 7.51
CA LEU A 77 9.47 -6.13 8.34
C LEU A 77 8.59 -7.13 7.59
N PHE A 78 8.33 -6.89 6.30
CA PHE A 78 7.29 -7.63 5.55
C PHE A 78 7.80 -8.31 4.28
N LEU A 79 8.91 -7.84 3.71
CA LEU A 79 9.43 -8.32 2.42
C LEU A 79 10.76 -9.05 2.61
N GLY A 80 11.67 -8.97 1.63
CA GLY A 80 12.92 -9.72 1.59
C GLY A 80 14.06 -9.18 2.46
N GLY A 81 13.82 -8.12 3.24
CA GLY A 81 14.84 -7.58 4.14
C GLY A 81 15.02 -8.46 5.39
N SER A 82 16.25 -8.54 5.87
CA SER A 82 16.65 -9.47 6.94
C SER A 82 17.08 -8.78 8.24
N ARG A 83 16.99 -7.45 8.33
CA ARG A 83 17.43 -6.69 9.52
C ARG A 83 16.73 -7.14 10.80
N PHE A 84 15.47 -7.57 10.67
CA PHE A 84 14.63 -8.03 11.77
C PHE A 84 14.43 -9.55 11.79
N ASP A 85 15.21 -10.30 11.00
CA ASP A 85 15.28 -11.75 11.08
C ASP A 85 16.24 -12.15 12.23
N GLY A 86 15.74 -12.87 13.23
CA GLY A 86 16.60 -13.44 14.27
C GLY A 86 16.19 -13.10 15.70
N THR A 87 17.15 -12.68 16.52
CA THR A 87 17.03 -12.68 18.00
C THR A 87 15.93 -11.79 18.57
N THR A 88 15.67 -10.61 17.98
CA THR A 88 14.54 -9.76 18.38
C THR A 88 13.25 -10.11 17.64
N ASN A 89 13.35 -10.73 16.46
CA ASN A 89 12.27 -11.06 15.52
C ASN A 89 11.11 -10.05 15.59
N LEU A 90 11.20 -8.94 14.88
CA LEU A 90 10.14 -7.92 14.86
C LEU A 90 9.13 -8.12 13.73
N ARG A 91 9.32 -9.15 12.89
CA ARG A 91 8.49 -9.37 11.71
C ARG A 91 7.07 -9.81 12.10
N PRO A 92 6.01 -9.07 11.75
CA PRO A 92 4.64 -9.37 12.18
C PRO A 92 4.13 -10.76 11.79
N PHE A 93 4.57 -11.25 10.62
CA PHE A 93 4.19 -12.54 10.05
C PHE A 93 5.34 -13.55 10.09
N GLY A 94 6.18 -13.46 11.12
CA GLY A 94 7.29 -14.39 11.30
C GLY A 94 8.27 -14.36 10.11
N ARG A 95 8.61 -15.54 9.57
CA ARG A 95 9.53 -15.67 8.43
C ARG A 95 8.85 -15.54 7.08
N LEU A 96 7.55 -15.25 7.05
CA LEU A 96 6.84 -15.07 5.79
C LEU A 96 7.32 -13.80 5.08
N VAL A 97 7.59 -13.93 3.78
CA VAL A 97 7.90 -12.83 2.88
C VAL A 97 6.66 -12.55 2.05
N MET A 98 6.12 -11.33 2.16
CA MET A 98 4.99 -10.89 1.35
C MET A 98 5.44 -10.56 -0.07
N VAL A 99 4.51 -10.57 -1.02
CA VAL A 99 4.81 -10.34 -2.44
C VAL A 99 4.70 -8.88 -2.85
N GLY A 100 4.52 -7.96 -1.89
CA GLY A 100 4.41 -6.54 -2.20
C GLY A 100 3.73 -5.70 -1.14
N ILE A 101 3.60 -4.41 -1.48
CA ILE A 101 2.90 -3.40 -0.68
C ILE A 101 1.77 -2.75 -1.49
N ASP A 102 0.74 -2.31 -0.80
CA ASP A 102 -0.32 -1.45 -1.34
C ASP A 102 -0.31 -0.10 -0.61
N LEU A 103 -0.38 1.00 -1.35
CA LEU A 103 -0.45 2.35 -0.81
C LEU A 103 -1.89 2.85 -0.89
N ASN A 104 -2.58 2.83 0.24
CA ASN A 104 -3.95 3.30 0.37
C ASN A 104 -4.00 4.56 1.25
N ILE A 105 -3.46 5.67 0.72
CA ILE A 105 -3.27 6.90 1.48
C ILE A 105 -4.51 7.78 1.35
N GLN A 106 -5.16 8.10 2.47
CA GLN A 106 -6.44 8.81 2.48
C GLN A 106 -6.47 10.04 3.40
N ALA A 107 -5.38 10.29 4.15
CA ALA A 107 -5.26 11.42 5.06
C ALA A 107 -3.79 11.84 5.23
N GLY A 108 -3.57 13.04 5.76
CA GLY A 108 -2.24 13.62 5.93
C GLY A 108 -1.79 14.44 4.72
N SER A 109 -0.52 14.27 4.33
CA SER A 109 0.12 15.02 3.24
C SER A 109 0.53 14.12 2.07
N GLY A 110 0.34 14.57 0.83
CA GLY A 110 0.84 13.88 -0.39
C GLY A 110 2.34 14.08 -0.67
N GLN A 111 3.09 14.71 0.23
CA GLN A 111 4.52 14.98 0.02
C GLN A 111 5.40 13.74 0.21
N TYR A 112 6.49 13.67 -0.57
CA TYR A 112 7.60 12.71 -0.44
C TYR A 112 7.28 11.24 -0.73
N TYR A 113 6.09 10.90 -1.20
CA TYR A 113 5.76 9.55 -1.64
C TYR A 113 6.64 9.07 -2.80
N GLU A 114 7.11 9.99 -3.64
CA GLU A 114 8.04 9.67 -4.72
C GLU A 114 9.36 9.10 -4.20
N HIS A 115 9.82 9.56 -3.03
CA HIS A 115 11.01 9.05 -2.39
C HIS A 115 10.78 7.68 -1.75
N LEU A 116 9.60 7.46 -1.15
CA LEU A 116 9.21 6.16 -0.60
C LEU A 116 9.12 5.12 -1.73
N ILE A 117 8.35 5.39 -2.78
CA ILE A 117 8.11 4.44 -3.87
C ILE A 117 9.40 4.13 -4.64
N ARG A 118 10.23 5.14 -4.93
CA ARG A 118 11.53 4.93 -5.60
C ARG A 118 12.45 4.04 -4.78
N GLU A 119 12.48 4.23 -3.46
CA GLU A 119 13.32 3.42 -2.58
C GLU A 119 12.79 1.99 -2.45
N MET A 120 11.45 1.81 -2.33
CA MET A 120 10.83 0.48 -2.36
C MET A 120 11.17 -0.25 -3.66
N ARG A 121 11.01 0.40 -4.82
CA ARG A 121 11.32 -0.21 -6.13
C ARG A 121 12.80 -0.58 -6.22
N ARG A 122 13.70 0.29 -5.76
CA ARG A 122 15.15 0.00 -5.71
C ARG A 122 15.47 -1.23 -4.85
N LEU A 123 14.85 -1.36 -3.68
CA LEU A 123 15.05 -2.50 -2.77
C LEU A 123 14.50 -3.79 -3.39
N MET A 124 13.29 -3.73 -3.96
CA MET A 124 12.63 -4.85 -4.61
C MET A 124 13.36 -5.34 -5.86
N ASP A 125 13.88 -4.43 -6.70
CA ASP A 125 14.66 -4.77 -7.90
C ASP A 125 16.03 -5.37 -7.58
N ALA A 126 16.58 -5.06 -6.41
CA ALA A 126 17.86 -5.62 -5.98
C ALA A 126 17.76 -7.10 -5.57
N ASP A 127 16.57 -7.57 -5.19
CA ASP A 127 16.32 -8.98 -4.87
C ASP A 127 15.87 -9.74 -6.12
N LEU A 128 16.86 -10.31 -6.83
CA LEU A 128 16.65 -11.08 -8.05
C LEU A 128 15.97 -12.45 -7.82
N SER A 129 15.76 -12.86 -6.56
CA SER A 129 15.15 -14.15 -6.25
C SER A 129 13.62 -14.12 -6.30
N ARG A 130 13.02 -12.93 -6.35
CA ARG A 130 11.58 -12.73 -6.22
C ARG A 130 11.09 -11.58 -7.09
N GLU A 131 9.84 -11.68 -7.47
CA GLU A 131 9.10 -10.57 -8.08
C GLU A 131 8.19 -9.94 -7.01
N TYR A 132 8.28 -8.63 -6.86
CA TYR A 132 7.48 -7.86 -5.92
C TYR A 132 6.57 -6.89 -6.64
N LEU A 133 5.41 -6.65 -6.03
CA LEU A 133 4.45 -5.65 -6.46
C LEU A 133 4.47 -4.41 -5.54
N ILE A 134 4.41 -3.24 -6.16
CA ILE A 134 3.96 -2.01 -5.54
C ILE A 134 2.62 -1.68 -6.16
N THR A 135 1.59 -1.51 -5.34
CA THR A 135 0.27 -1.10 -5.80
C THR A 135 -0.18 0.15 -5.05
N GLY A 136 -1.17 0.84 -5.59
CA GLY A 136 -1.77 1.99 -4.92
C GLY A 136 -3.28 2.04 -5.12
N ALA A 137 -3.96 2.70 -4.21
CA ALA A 137 -5.40 2.93 -4.25
C ALA A 137 -5.72 4.44 -4.20
N PRO A 138 -5.41 5.22 -5.26
CA PRO A 138 -5.85 6.61 -5.35
C PRO A 138 -7.38 6.70 -5.42
N GLN A 139 -7.94 7.86 -5.10
CA GLN A 139 -9.34 8.14 -5.35
C GLN A 139 -9.57 8.50 -6.83
N CYS A 140 -10.84 8.45 -7.28
CA CYS A 140 -11.14 8.77 -8.67
C CYS A 140 -10.86 10.22 -9.12
N PRO A 141 -10.88 11.27 -8.28
CA PRO A 141 -10.52 12.60 -8.74
C PRO A 141 -9.10 12.61 -9.32
N TYR A 142 -8.92 13.23 -10.48
CA TYR A 142 -7.63 13.30 -11.16
C TYR A 142 -7.15 14.76 -11.29
N PRO A 143 -5.93 15.09 -10.84
CA PRO A 143 -4.99 14.19 -10.15
C PRO A 143 -5.44 13.87 -8.71
N ASP A 144 -5.12 12.66 -8.25
CA ASP A 144 -5.29 12.30 -6.83
C ASP A 144 -4.31 13.11 -5.97
N HIS A 145 -4.74 13.49 -4.77
CA HIS A 145 -3.97 14.36 -3.88
C HIS A 145 -2.70 13.68 -3.32
N TYR A 146 -2.74 12.37 -3.09
CA TYR A 146 -1.67 11.61 -2.44
C TYR A 146 -0.82 10.82 -3.42
N LEU A 147 -1.46 10.16 -4.38
CA LEU A 147 -0.87 9.21 -5.32
C LEU A 147 -1.12 9.62 -6.78
N GLY A 148 -1.33 10.91 -7.04
CA GLY A 148 -1.39 11.46 -8.39
C GLY A 148 -0.03 11.45 -9.13
N PRO A 149 0.01 11.91 -10.39
CA PRO A 149 1.24 12.02 -11.15
C PRO A 149 2.31 12.84 -10.41
N GLY A 150 3.54 12.34 -10.36
CA GLY A 150 4.66 12.99 -9.67
C GLY A 150 4.94 12.44 -8.26
N ALA A 151 3.98 11.72 -7.65
CA ALA A 151 4.18 11.05 -6.38
C ALA A 151 5.00 9.73 -6.48
N GLY A 152 5.65 9.46 -7.61
CA GLY A 152 6.30 8.17 -7.89
C GLY A 152 5.35 7.08 -8.38
N THR A 153 4.06 7.38 -8.50
CA THR A 153 3.01 6.48 -8.98
C THR A 153 3.30 5.89 -10.38
N GLU A 154 4.19 6.51 -11.16
CA GLU A 154 4.68 5.94 -12.41
C GLU A 154 5.51 4.65 -12.26
N LEU A 155 5.95 4.31 -11.05
CA LEU A 155 6.77 3.13 -10.74
C LEU A 155 5.99 2.01 -10.04
N VAL A 156 4.69 2.18 -9.85
CA VAL A 156 3.84 1.13 -9.28
C VAL A 156 3.34 0.21 -10.38
N ASP A 157 3.05 -1.03 -10.02
CA ASP A 157 2.61 -2.07 -10.93
C ASP A 157 1.11 -1.96 -11.23
N HIS A 158 0.30 -1.75 -10.19
CA HIS A 158 -1.16 -1.62 -10.32
C HIS A 158 -1.71 -0.41 -9.57
N LEU A 159 -2.76 0.19 -10.13
CA LEU A 159 -3.58 1.19 -9.47
C LEU A 159 -5.04 0.74 -9.37
N TYR A 160 -5.52 0.56 -8.15
CA TYR A 160 -6.91 0.26 -7.83
C TYR A 160 -7.66 1.56 -7.53
N ILE A 161 -8.06 2.28 -8.57
CA ILE A 161 -8.68 3.61 -8.43
C ILE A 161 -10.04 3.46 -7.75
N GLN A 162 -10.25 4.18 -6.64
CA GLN A 162 -11.50 4.12 -5.86
C GLN A 162 -12.59 4.96 -6.54
N PHE A 163 -13.43 4.33 -7.36
CA PHE A 163 -14.57 4.96 -8.06
C PHE A 163 -15.86 4.92 -7.23
N TYR A 164 -15.76 5.41 -6.00
CA TYR A 164 -16.86 5.56 -5.03
C TYR A 164 -16.55 6.71 -4.05
N ASN A 165 -17.53 7.14 -3.25
CA ASN A 165 -17.41 8.27 -2.30
C ASN A 165 -16.97 9.61 -2.94
N ASN A 166 -17.11 9.76 -4.25
CA ASN A 166 -16.63 10.92 -5.02
C ASN A 166 -17.51 11.15 -6.24
N PHE A 167 -17.52 12.38 -6.78
CA PHE A 167 -18.32 12.78 -7.95
C PHE A 167 -18.10 11.93 -9.22
N CYS A 168 -16.97 11.23 -9.30
CA CYS A 168 -16.58 10.39 -10.44
C CYS A 168 -16.86 8.90 -10.19
N HIS A 169 -17.75 8.55 -9.25
CA HIS A 169 -18.15 7.17 -8.97
C HIS A 169 -18.72 6.45 -10.21
N THR A 170 -18.77 5.12 -10.20
CA THR A 170 -19.13 4.33 -11.41
C THR A 170 -20.52 4.63 -12.00
N GLY A 171 -21.50 4.96 -11.16
CA GLY A 171 -22.82 5.46 -11.61
C GLY A 171 -22.86 6.91 -12.14
N ALA A 172 -21.76 7.66 -12.16
CA ALA A 172 -21.73 9.09 -12.50
C ALA A 172 -21.76 9.40 -14.01
N GLY A 173 -21.97 8.39 -14.86
CA GLY A 173 -22.04 8.54 -16.31
C GLY A 173 -20.80 9.21 -16.89
N ASN A 174 -20.95 10.40 -17.47
CA ASN A 174 -19.86 11.10 -18.16
C ASN A 174 -18.68 11.46 -17.25
N ASP A 175 -18.92 11.75 -15.97
CA ASP A 175 -17.83 12.14 -15.05
C ASP A 175 -16.96 10.95 -14.64
N PHE A 176 -17.55 9.75 -14.56
CA PHE A 176 -16.80 8.50 -14.45
C PHE A 176 -15.85 8.30 -15.64
N TYR A 177 -16.39 8.34 -16.87
CA TYR A 177 -15.58 8.12 -18.07
C TYR A 177 -14.48 9.17 -18.25
N LYS A 178 -14.76 10.44 -17.95
CA LYS A 178 -13.74 11.51 -17.98
C LYS A 178 -12.59 11.24 -17.01
N SER A 179 -12.90 10.79 -15.79
CA SER A 179 -11.87 10.44 -14.81
C SER A 179 -11.09 9.19 -15.26
N LEU A 180 -11.79 8.12 -15.62
CA LEU A 180 -11.17 6.87 -16.07
C LEU A 180 -10.22 7.10 -17.25
N ASN A 181 -10.63 7.89 -18.24
CA ASN A 181 -9.79 8.21 -19.40
C ASN A 181 -8.50 8.94 -19.00
N LYS A 182 -8.55 9.85 -18.00
CA LYS A 182 -7.33 10.50 -17.50
C LYS A 182 -6.36 9.51 -16.85
N TRP A 183 -6.86 8.56 -16.08
CA TRP A 183 -6.06 7.49 -15.48
C TRP A 183 -5.47 6.54 -16.53
N LEU A 184 -6.27 6.16 -17.54
CA LEU A 184 -5.80 5.35 -18.66
C LEU A 184 -4.73 6.10 -19.48
N ASP A 185 -4.92 7.38 -19.76
CA ASP A 185 -3.91 8.22 -20.44
C ASP A 185 -2.61 8.33 -19.64
N PHE A 186 -2.71 8.43 -18.31
CA PHE A 186 -1.56 8.44 -17.42
C PHE A 186 -0.73 7.15 -17.54
N ALA A 187 -1.40 5.99 -17.52
CA ALA A 187 -0.77 4.68 -17.67
C ALA A 187 -0.20 4.46 -19.08
N ASN A 188 -0.99 4.76 -20.13
CA ASN A 188 -0.62 4.54 -21.52
C ASN A 188 0.63 5.32 -21.93
N LYS A 189 0.80 6.55 -21.42
CA LYS A 189 2.02 7.36 -21.66
C LYS A 189 3.31 6.71 -21.14
N ARG A 190 3.21 5.64 -20.34
CA ARG A 190 4.33 4.95 -19.70
C ARG A 190 4.46 3.50 -20.13
N TYR A 191 3.61 3.03 -21.04
CA TYR A 191 3.64 1.65 -21.55
C TYR A 191 5.02 1.27 -22.12
N PRO A 192 5.52 0.04 -21.90
CA PRO A 192 4.91 -1.06 -21.13
C PRO A 192 5.21 -1.02 -19.62
N ARG A 193 5.83 0.06 -19.13
CA ARG A 193 6.31 0.19 -17.75
C ARG A 193 5.38 0.97 -16.82
N GLY A 194 4.22 1.41 -17.32
CA GLY A 194 3.21 2.11 -16.54
C GLY A 194 2.31 1.15 -15.76
N PRO A 195 1.60 1.65 -14.73
CA PRO A 195 0.72 0.81 -13.95
C PRO A 195 -0.48 0.31 -14.76
N LEU A 196 -0.94 -0.90 -14.45
CA LEU A 196 -2.26 -1.36 -14.88
C LEU A 196 -3.35 -0.64 -14.06
N ILE A 197 -4.38 -0.16 -14.73
CA ILE A 197 -5.52 0.53 -14.11
C ILE A 197 -6.63 -0.47 -13.81
N PHE A 198 -7.09 -0.49 -12.56
CA PHE A 198 -8.24 -1.27 -12.10
C PHE A 198 -9.34 -0.33 -11.60
N VAL A 199 -10.59 -0.69 -11.88
CA VAL A 199 -11.77 0.02 -11.40
C VAL A 199 -12.14 -0.53 -10.02
N GLY A 200 -11.89 0.24 -8.96
CA GLY A 200 -12.24 -0.09 -7.58
C GLY A 200 -13.71 0.20 -7.29
N LEU A 201 -14.40 -0.78 -6.74
CA LEU A 201 -15.85 -0.79 -6.50
C LEU A 201 -16.16 -1.25 -5.06
N PRO A 202 -17.20 -0.70 -4.41
CA PRO A 202 -17.74 -1.29 -3.19
C PRO A 202 -18.32 -2.69 -3.50
N ALA A 203 -18.10 -3.65 -2.60
CA ALA A 203 -18.63 -5.01 -2.79
C ALA A 203 -20.12 -5.16 -2.37
N ALA A 204 -20.66 -4.16 -1.68
CA ALA A 204 -22.04 -4.12 -1.18
C ALA A 204 -22.48 -2.67 -0.94
N THR A 205 -23.79 -2.44 -0.76
CA THR A 205 -24.35 -1.11 -0.46
C THR A 205 -23.79 -0.48 0.82
N GLY A 206 -23.44 -1.29 1.82
CA GLY A 206 -22.76 -0.84 3.04
C GLY A 206 -21.24 -0.85 2.97
N GLY A 207 -20.64 -1.16 1.81
CA GLY A 207 -19.19 -1.26 1.62
C GLY A 207 -18.48 0.08 1.46
N ALA A 208 -19.24 1.17 1.30
CA ALA A 208 -18.77 2.54 1.24
C ALA A 208 -19.84 3.49 1.79
N SER A 209 -19.46 4.69 2.23
CA SER A 209 -20.40 5.70 2.73
C SER A 209 -21.40 6.15 1.66
N ASP A 210 -20.98 6.14 0.39
CA ASP A 210 -21.78 6.47 -0.77
C ASP A 210 -21.52 5.45 -1.88
N ALA A 211 -22.01 4.23 -1.67
CA ALA A 211 -21.91 3.14 -2.63
C ALA A 211 -22.90 3.35 -3.78
N GLN A 212 -22.43 4.03 -4.83
CA GLN A 212 -23.20 4.26 -6.05
C GLN A 212 -22.66 3.41 -7.20
N PHE A 213 -23.55 2.62 -7.81
CA PHE A 213 -23.30 1.68 -8.89
C PHE A 213 -23.89 2.19 -10.20
#